data_AF-A0A3A4KQI1-F1
#
_entry.id   AF-A0A3A4KQI1-F1
#
_cell.length_a   1.000
_cell.length_b   1.000
_cell.length_c   1.000
_cell.angle_alpha   90.00
_cell.angle_beta   90.00
_cell.angle_gamma   90.00
#
_symmetry.space_group_name_H-M   'P 1'
#
loop_
_entity.id
_entity.type
_entity.pdbx_description
1 polymer ?
#
loop_
_entity_poly.entity_id
_entity_poly.type
_entity_poly.pdbx_seq_one_letter_code
_entity_poly.pdbx_strand_id
1 'polypeptide(L)'
;MLERFRRGDRTPVGVGSHRKTEAVMVPLAVFEELTAERTRALTSATGSLRAEGLEAGPEAEDIFDRWARGEITTAQMRQLIRDRHGVE
;
A
#
# COMPACT_ATOMS: atom_id res chain seq x y z
N MET A 1 -5.61 17.56 -19.90
CA MET A 1 -5.08 16.49 -19.02
C MET A 1 -6.22 15.68 -18.40
N LEU A 2 -7.08 16.29 -17.57
CA LEU A 2 -8.27 15.64 -17.00
C LEU A 2 -9.21 15.01 -18.03
N GLU A 3 -9.43 15.65 -19.18
CA GLU A 3 -10.26 15.09 -20.25
C GLU A 3 -9.68 13.80 -20.87
N ARG A 4 -8.34 13.70 -20.95
CA ARG A 4 -7.66 12.47 -21.39
C ARG A 4 -7.81 11.36 -20.35
N PHE A 5 -7.59 11.70 -19.08
CA PHE A 5 -7.82 10.79 -17.95
C PHE A 5 -9.26 10.24 -17.96
N ARG A 6 -10.25 11.10 -18.17
CA ARG A 6 -11.67 10.70 -18.33
C ARG A 6 -11.94 9.78 -19.53
N ARG A 7 -11.08 9.81 -20.55
CA ARG A 7 -11.13 8.93 -21.73
C ARG A 7 -10.27 7.66 -21.57
N GLY A 8 -9.76 7.37 -20.37
CA GLY A 8 -9.00 6.15 -20.08
C GLY A 8 -7.49 6.30 -20.17
N ASP A 9 -6.95 7.52 -20.23
CA ASP A 9 -5.50 7.74 -20.07
C ASP A 9 -5.05 7.25 -18.69
N ARG A 10 -3.97 6.46 -18.69
CA ARG A 10 -3.45 5.77 -17.50
C ARG A 10 -2.54 6.63 -16.63
N THR A 11 -2.23 7.85 -17.08
CA THR A 11 -1.30 8.75 -16.40
C THR A 11 -1.94 9.35 -15.14
N PRO A 12 -1.28 9.28 -13.96
CA PRO A 12 -1.73 10.00 -12.77
C PRO A 12 -1.88 11.50 -13.01
N VAL A 13 -2.93 12.10 -12.44
CA VAL A 13 -3.22 13.52 -12.60
C VAL A 13 -3.23 14.21 -11.23
N GLY A 14 -2.41 15.26 -11.10
CA GLY A 14 -2.46 16.15 -9.93
C GLY A 14 -3.73 17.00 -9.94
N VAL A 15 -4.39 17.11 -8.79
CA VAL A 15 -5.57 17.95 -8.55
C VAL A 15 -5.22 18.97 -7.48
N GLY A 16 -5.55 20.24 -7.72
CA GLY A 16 -5.31 21.33 -6.78
C GLY A 16 -5.30 22.69 -7.50
N SER A 17 -5.09 23.76 -6.73
CA SER A 17 -5.06 25.11 -7.29
C SER A 17 -3.77 25.39 -8.07
N HIS A 18 -3.91 25.75 -9.34
CA HIS A 18 -2.81 26.16 -10.22
C HIS A 18 -1.64 25.17 -10.25
N ARG A 19 -0.49 25.55 -9.66
CA ARG A 19 0.75 24.76 -9.62
C ARG A 19 0.93 23.99 -8.31
N LYS A 20 -0.08 23.99 -7.44
CA LYS A 20 -0.05 23.27 -6.16
C LYS A 20 -0.88 22.00 -6.29
N THR A 21 -0.21 20.85 -6.37
CA THR A 21 -0.85 19.55 -6.30
C THR A 21 -1.26 19.27 -4.86
N GLU A 22 -2.55 19.12 -4.61
CA GLU A 22 -3.13 18.82 -3.29
C GLU A 22 -3.57 17.37 -3.18
N ALA A 23 -3.95 16.75 -4.30
CA ALA A 23 -4.25 15.33 -4.41
C ALA A 23 -3.74 14.78 -5.74
N VAL A 24 -3.60 13.45 -5.84
CA VAL A 24 -3.30 12.76 -7.10
C VAL A 24 -4.42 11.78 -7.39
N MET A 25 -5.02 11.90 -8.56
CA MET A 25 -5.96 10.91 -9.08
C MET A 25 -5.20 9.89 -9.92
N VAL A 26 -5.40 8.62 -9.60
CA VAL A 26 -4.83 7.48 -10.31
C VAL A 26 -5.99 6.61 -10.78
N PRO A 27 -5.98 6.06 -12.01
CA PRO A 27 -6.99 5.09 -12.41
C PRO A 27 -6.90 3.87 -11.50
N LEU A 28 -8.04 3.32 -11.06
CA LEU A 28 -8.07 2.22 -10.10
C LEU A 28 -7.20 1.03 -10.55
N ALA A 29 -7.31 0.64 -11.83
CA ALA A 29 -6.48 -0.45 -12.38
C ALA A 29 -4.96 -0.19 -12.25
N VAL A 30 -4.52 1.06 -12.42
CA VAL A 30 -3.10 1.43 -12.24
C VAL A 30 -2.71 1.38 -10.77
N PHE A 31 -3.60 1.84 -9.87
CA PHE A 31 -3.38 1.72 -8.44
C PHE A 31 -3.28 0.25 -8.00
N GLU A 32 -4.21 -0.60 -8.45
CA GLU A 32 -4.22 -2.04 -8.18
C GLU A 32 -2.94 -2.71 -8.68
N GLU A 33 -2.48 -2.38 -9.89
CA GLU A 33 -1.20 -2.87 -10.42
C GLU A 33 -0.01 -2.44 -9.55
N LEU A 34 0.02 -1.21 -9.06
CA LEU A 34 1.08 -0.70 -8.19
C LEU A 34 1.09 -1.40 -6.82
N THR A 35 -0.07 -1.79 -6.29
CA THR A 35 -0.19 -2.48 -5.00
C THR A 35 -0.12 -3.99 -5.12
N ALA A 36 -0.36 -4.57 -6.31
CA ALA A 36 -0.48 -6.01 -6.52
C ALA A 36 0.75 -6.81 -6.08
N GLU A 37 1.97 -6.29 -6.29
CA GLU A 37 3.20 -6.95 -5.83
C GLU A 37 3.27 -7.02 -4.30
N ARG A 38 2.88 -5.94 -3.61
CA ARG A 38 2.86 -5.92 -2.13
C ARG A 38 1.78 -6.83 -1.57
N THR A 39 0.59 -6.82 -2.16
CA THR A 39 -0.49 -7.74 -1.78
C THR A 39 -0.06 -9.20 -1.96
N ARG A 40 0.54 -9.55 -3.11
CA ARG A 40 1.06 -10.91 -3.35
C ARG A 40 2.12 -11.31 -2.34
N ALA A 41 3.07 -10.41 -2.04
CA ALA A 41 4.10 -10.67 -1.04
C ALA A 41 3.49 -10.91 0.35
N LEU A 42 2.49 -10.11 0.75
CA LEU A 42 1.79 -10.27 2.03
C LEU A 42 1.00 -11.59 2.09
N THR A 43 0.27 -11.93 1.02
CA THR A 43 -0.45 -13.22 0.93
C THR A 43 0.51 -14.40 1.04
N SER A 44 1.66 -14.34 0.35
CA SER A 44 2.67 -15.40 0.43
C SER A 44 3.27 -15.51 1.84
N ALA A 45 3.64 -14.40 2.47
CA ALA A 45 4.21 -14.40 3.81
C ALA A 45 3.22 -14.91 4.87
N THR A 46 1.97 -14.44 4.86
CA THR A 46 0.93 -14.92 5.79
C THR A 46 0.55 -16.37 5.51
N GLY A 47 0.59 -16.81 4.25
CA GLY A 47 0.41 -18.22 3.89
C GLY A 47 1.48 -19.12 4.51
N SER A 48 2.74 -18.67 4.52
CA SER A 48 3.84 -19.39 5.18
C SER A 48 3.62 -19.52 6.69
N LEU A 49 3.21 -18.44 7.36
CA LEU A 49 2.89 -18.49 8.80
C LEU A 49 1.77 -19.48 9.10
N ARG A 50 0.68 -19.44 8.32
CA ARG A 50 -0.44 -20.37 8.50
C ARG A 50 -0.05 -21.82 8.28
N ALA A 51 0.85 -22.09 7.32
CA ALA A 51 1.37 -23.44 7.09
C ALA A 51 2.13 -24.00 8.31
N GLU A 52 2.70 -23.11 9.14
CA GLU A 52 3.35 -23.45 10.41
C GLU A 52 2.39 -23.39 11.62
N GLY A 53 1.08 -23.17 11.38
CA GLY A 53 0.08 -23.02 12.44
C GLY A 53 0.15 -21.69 13.19
N LEU A 54 0.79 -20.68 12.59
CA LEU A 54 0.94 -19.34 13.16
C LEU A 54 0.03 -18.32 12.45
N GLU A 55 -0.44 -17.35 13.21
CA GLU A 55 -1.17 -16.19 12.69
C GLU A 55 -0.57 -14.89 13.24
N ALA A 56 -0.63 -13.83 12.45
CA ALA A 56 -0.22 -12.51 12.90
C ALA A 56 -1.27 -11.95 13.88
N GLY A 57 -0.82 -11.21 14.89
CA GLY A 57 -1.74 -10.48 15.76
C GLY A 57 -2.45 -9.35 14.99
N PRO A 58 -3.66 -8.93 15.42
CA PRO A 58 -4.49 -7.97 14.70
C PRO A 58 -3.80 -6.62 14.47
N GLU A 59 -2.93 -6.18 15.39
CA GLU A 59 -2.19 -4.93 15.20
C GLU A 59 -1.08 -5.05 14.15
N ALA A 60 -0.46 -6.22 14.03
CA ALA A 60 0.53 -6.47 12.97
C ALA A 60 -0.16 -6.57 11.60
N GLU A 61 -1.34 -7.18 11.55
CA GLU A 61 -2.17 -7.22 10.34
C GLU A 61 -2.53 -5.83 9.84
N ASP A 62 -2.96 -4.92 10.73
CA ASP A 62 -3.24 -3.52 10.35
C ASP A 62 -2.00 -2.81 9.76
N ILE A 63 -0.82 -3.02 10.36
CA ILE A 63 0.43 -2.47 9.84
C ILE A 63 0.73 -3.04 8.44
N PHE A 64 0.55 -4.34 8.23
CA PHE A 64 0.78 -4.98 6.94
C PHE A 64 -0.20 -4.51 5.87
N ASP A 65 -1.47 -4.29 6.23
CA ASP A 65 -2.51 -3.78 5.33
C ASP A 65 -2.19 -2.36 4.86
N ARG A 66 -1.79 -1.48 5.78
CA ARG A 66 -1.35 -0.12 5.44
C ARG A 66 -0.15 -0.13 4.51
N TRP A 67 0.79 -1.06 4.69
CA TRP A 67 1.92 -1.24 3.79
C TRP A 67 1.49 -1.76 2.42
N ALA A 68 0.60 -2.74 2.37
CA ALA A 68 0.09 -3.32 1.13
C ALA A 68 -0.66 -2.27 0.28
N ARG A 69 -1.43 -1.38 0.92
CA ARG A 69 -2.12 -0.25 0.28
C ARG A 69 -1.20 0.91 -0.11
N GLY A 70 0.07 0.84 0.30
CA GLY A 70 1.07 1.88 0.03
C GLY A 70 0.93 3.14 0.88
N GLU A 71 0.18 3.09 1.98
CA GLU A 71 0.01 4.20 2.93
C GLU A 71 1.27 4.42 3.76
N ILE A 72 2.06 3.36 3.97
CA ILE A 72 3.36 3.42 4.65
C ILE A 72 4.45 2.75 3.82
N THR A 73 5.68 3.24 3.97
CA THR A 73 6.86 2.63 3.36
C THR A 73 7.26 1.34 4.07
N THR A 74 8.06 0.50 3.41
CA THR A 74 8.65 -0.70 4.03
C THR A 74 9.51 -0.37 5.26
N ALA A 75 10.19 0.78 5.27
CA ALA A 75 10.98 1.22 6.42
C ALA A 75 10.08 1.54 7.63
N GLN A 76 8.99 2.27 7.40
CA GLN A 76 8.00 2.57 8.44
C GLN A 76 7.31 1.31 8.95
N MET A 77 6.91 0.40 8.06
CA MET A 77 6.33 -0.89 8.44
C MET A 77 7.27 -1.66 9.39
N ARG A 78 8.55 -1.78 9.05
CA ARG A 78 9.55 -2.46 9.89
C ARG A 78 9.73 -1.79 11.25
N GLN A 79 9.73 -0.45 11.29
CA GLN A 79 9.85 0.29 12.54
C GLN A 79 8.62 0.05 13.43
N LEU A 80 7.41 0.14 12.88
CA LEU A 80 6.16 -0.08 13.63
C LEU A 80 6.08 -1.49 14.23
N ILE A 81 6.53 -2.51 13.48
CA ILE A 81 6.60 -3.89 13.99
C ILE A 81 7.65 -4.02 15.10
N ARG A 82 8.83 -3.40 14.95
CA ARG A 82 9.87 -3.38 15.99
C ARG A 82 9.39 -2.73 17.28
N ASP A 83 8.81 -1.53 17.17
CA ASP A 83 8.27 -0.77 18.31
C ASP A 83 7.20 -1.58 19.04
N ARG A 84 6.36 -2.32 18.31
CA ARG A 84 5.31 -3.18 18.86
C ARG A 84 5.85 -4.35 19.70
N HIS A 85 7.01 -4.88 19.33
CA HIS A 85 7.63 -6.02 20.00
C HIS A 85 8.77 -5.63 20.95
N GLY A 86 9.07 -4.33 21.08
CA GLY A 86 10.15 -3.82 21.94
C GLY A 86 11.54 -4.28 21.49
N VAL A 87 11.72 -4.52 20.19
CA VAL A 87 13.00 -4.97 19.62
C VAL A 87 13.65 -3.76 18.94
N GLU A 88 14.65 -3.15 19.57
CA GLU A 88 15.45 -2.05 18.98
C GLU A 88 16.35 -2.51 17.83
#